data_AF-A0A445LEP9-F1
#
_entry.id   AF-A0A445LEP9-F1
#
_cell.length_a   1.000
_cell.length_b   1.000
_cell.length_c   1.000
_cell.angle_alpha   90.00
_cell.angle_beta   90.00
_cell.angle_gamma   90.00
#
_symmetry.space_group_name_H-M   'P 1'
#
loop_
_entity.id
_entity.type
_entity.pdbx_description
1 polymer ?
#
loop_
_entity_poly.entity_id
_entity_poly.type
_entity_poly.pdbx_seq_one_letter_code
_entity_poly.pdbx_strand_id
1 'polypeptide(L)'
;MSAMDFSSIYGVSHKPFLTLFLLFLLPLHSHSHNSTTSAQINSNSILVALLDSHYTELAELVEKALLLQQLEDAVGNHNITIFAPRNQALERDLDPEFKRFLLEPRNLRSLQTLLMSHILPTRIASHHWPAADLLHRTLSDHHLHLASKPSGQRTVDSAEILRADDVLRPDGVIHGIERLIVPRSVQEDFNRRRNLAAISAVLPEGAPEVDPRTHRLKKPAPVPAGAPPVLPIYDALAPGPFIAPAPAPGPGGPKHHFNGERQVKDFIHTLLHYGGYNEMADILVNLTSLATEMGRLVSEGYVLTVLAPNDEAMAKLTTDQLSEPGAPEQIMYYHIIPEYQTEESMYNAVRRFGKVSYDTLRLPHKVLAQESDGSVKFGHGDSSAYLFDPDIYTDGRISVQGIDGVLIPPEEEEEERTRRISPLVKVAAPKPRRGKLMEVACSMFGSFGQVCQ
;
A
#
# COMPACT_ATOMS: atom_id res chain seq x y z
N MET A 1 -10.75 -92.69 69.95
CA MET A 1 -12.02 -93.17 70.53
C MET A 1 -13.06 -92.10 70.22
N SER A 2 -14.12 -92.45 69.49
CA SER A 2 -15.31 -91.65 69.08
C SER A 2 -15.07 -90.21 68.55
N ALA A 3 -15.22 -89.84 67.27
CA ALA A 3 -16.24 -90.09 66.23
C ALA A 3 -17.39 -89.06 66.19
N MET A 4 -17.92 -88.85 64.96
CA MET A 4 -19.07 -88.03 64.52
C MET A 4 -18.77 -86.51 64.35
N ASP A 5 -18.79 -85.92 63.14
CA ASP A 5 -19.83 -85.82 62.05
C ASP A 5 -20.73 -84.58 62.25
N PHE A 6 -21.20 -83.79 61.26
CA PHE A 6 -20.83 -83.52 59.85
C PHE A 6 -21.68 -82.29 59.37
N SER A 7 -21.32 -81.58 58.28
CA SER A 7 -22.20 -80.67 57.46
C SER A 7 -22.83 -79.40 58.11
N SER A 8 -23.28 -78.33 57.40
CA SER A 8 -23.09 -77.82 56.02
C SER A 8 -23.57 -76.34 55.86
N ILE A 9 -22.79 -75.53 55.11
CA ILE A 9 -23.09 -74.43 54.15
C ILE A 9 -24.33 -73.51 54.33
N TYR A 10 -24.08 -72.17 54.34
CA TYR A 10 -24.75 -71.01 53.63
C TYR A 10 -24.51 -69.68 54.40
N GLY A 11 -24.42 -68.46 53.83
CA GLY A 11 -24.19 -68.02 52.43
C GLY A 11 -24.42 -66.50 52.16
N VAL A 12 -23.39 -65.77 51.66
CA VAL A 12 -23.41 -64.44 50.95
C VAL A 12 -23.83 -63.15 51.72
N SER A 13 -23.01 -62.06 51.70
CA SER A 13 -23.34 -60.74 51.05
C SER A 13 -22.25 -59.63 51.10
N HIS A 14 -22.35 -58.70 50.13
CA HIS A 14 -21.79 -57.33 49.95
C HIS A 14 -20.28 -57.03 49.65
N LYS A 15 -20.07 -56.06 48.74
CA LYS A 15 -18.81 -55.39 48.29
C LYS A 15 -18.83 -53.88 48.70
N PRO A 16 -17.75 -53.06 48.60
CA PRO A 16 -17.40 -52.39 47.30
C PRO A 16 -15.93 -51.92 47.03
N PHE A 17 -15.58 -51.81 45.73
CA PHE A 17 -14.74 -50.82 44.97
C PHE A 17 -13.23 -50.47 45.20
N LEU A 18 -12.50 -50.41 44.06
CA LEU A 18 -11.32 -49.58 43.66
C LEU A 18 -9.97 -49.75 44.44
N THR A 19 -8.75 -49.61 43.88
CA THR A 19 -8.19 -49.09 42.60
C THR A 19 -7.13 -50.02 41.98
N LEU A 20 -6.79 -49.82 40.69
CA LEU A 20 -5.76 -50.56 39.95
C LEU A 20 -4.49 -49.70 39.75
N PHE A 21 -3.30 -50.26 40.01
CA PHE A 21 -2.00 -49.62 39.78
C PHE A 21 -1.03 -50.65 39.18
N LEU A 22 -0.43 -50.37 38.02
CA LEU A 22 0.57 -51.26 37.42
C LEU A 22 1.56 -50.47 36.55
N LEU A 23 2.83 -50.46 36.96
CA LEU A 23 3.94 -49.89 36.18
C LEU A 23 4.20 -50.74 34.93
N PHE A 24 4.55 -50.09 33.82
CA PHE A 24 5.35 -50.70 32.76
C PHE A 24 6.43 -49.75 32.27
N LEU A 25 7.61 -50.28 31.94
CA LEU A 25 8.81 -49.50 31.64
C LEU A 25 8.85 -48.99 30.18
N LEU A 26 9.60 -47.89 30.01
CA LEU A 26 9.94 -47.23 28.75
C LEU A 26 10.65 -48.15 27.74
N PRO A 27 10.56 -47.78 26.45
CA PRO A 27 11.80 -47.51 25.71
C PRO A 27 11.84 -46.05 25.21
N LEU A 28 12.95 -45.36 25.44
CA LEU A 28 13.19 -44.03 24.85
C LEU A 28 13.34 -44.18 23.33
N HIS A 29 12.38 -43.62 22.57
CA HIS A 29 12.60 -43.23 21.18
C HIS A 29 12.84 -41.73 21.12
N SER A 30 14.08 -41.33 20.84
CA SER A 30 14.44 -39.95 20.53
C SER A 30 13.93 -39.57 19.14
N HIS A 31 12.66 -39.18 19.05
CA HIS A 31 12.16 -38.47 17.87
C HIS A 31 12.77 -37.07 17.84
N SER A 32 13.77 -36.87 16.97
CA SER A 32 14.18 -35.54 16.56
C SER A 32 13.06 -34.94 15.72
N HIS A 33 12.13 -34.26 16.37
CA HIS A 33 11.16 -33.44 15.68
C HIS A 33 11.89 -32.20 15.16
N ASN A 34 12.41 -32.29 13.94
CA ASN A 34 12.94 -31.17 13.21
C ASN A 34 11.74 -30.28 12.81
N SER A 35 11.32 -29.40 13.72
CA SER A 35 10.20 -28.50 13.49
C SER A 35 10.60 -27.44 12.49
N THR A 36 10.35 -27.71 11.20
CA THR A 36 10.15 -26.65 10.23
C THR A 36 9.03 -25.76 10.76
N THR A 37 9.39 -24.55 11.20
CA THR A 37 8.46 -23.54 11.70
C THR A 37 7.65 -23.00 10.54
N SER A 38 6.61 -23.74 10.16
CA SER A 38 5.44 -23.12 9.54
C SER A 38 4.92 -22.06 10.50
N ALA A 39 4.61 -20.86 10.00
CA ALA A 39 4.10 -19.77 10.80
C ALA A 39 2.79 -20.18 11.48
N GLN A 40 2.88 -20.60 12.74
CA GLN A 40 1.73 -20.97 13.53
C GLN A 40 1.05 -19.68 13.99
N ILE A 41 0.03 -19.25 13.24
CA ILE A 41 -0.77 -18.06 13.51
C ILE A 41 -1.31 -18.15 14.95
N ASN A 42 -0.63 -17.47 15.87
CA ASN A 42 -0.97 -17.51 17.27
C ASN A 42 -2.07 -16.49 17.49
N SER A 43 -3.30 -16.94 17.76
CA SER A 43 -4.49 -16.09 17.94
C SER A 43 -4.35 -15.07 19.09
N ASN A 44 -3.30 -15.20 19.90
CA ASN A 44 -2.94 -14.27 20.96
C ASN A 44 -1.94 -13.19 20.51
N SER A 45 -1.59 -13.08 19.23
CA SER A 45 -0.63 -12.08 18.76
C SER A 45 -1.23 -10.67 18.68
N ILE A 46 -0.41 -9.67 19.00
CA ILE A 46 -0.71 -8.25 18.87
C ILE A 46 -0.89 -7.80 17.41
N LEU A 47 -0.26 -8.48 16.44
CA LEU A 47 -0.37 -8.16 15.01
C LEU A 47 -1.72 -8.63 14.45
N VAL A 48 -2.11 -9.86 14.75
CA VAL A 48 -3.47 -10.37 14.46
C VAL A 48 -4.51 -9.46 15.12
N ALA A 49 -4.28 -9.08 16.38
CA ALA A 49 -5.18 -8.18 17.09
C ALA A 49 -5.19 -6.73 16.53
N LEU A 50 -4.17 -6.29 15.79
CA LEU A 50 -4.17 -5.02 15.07
C LEU A 50 -5.02 -5.11 13.79
N LEU A 51 -4.85 -6.18 13.00
CA LEU A 51 -5.62 -6.43 11.77
C LEU A 51 -7.12 -6.59 12.06
N ASP A 52 -7.48 -7.25 13.17
CA ASP A 52 -8.87 -7.43 13.63
C ASP A 52 -9.47 -6.17 14.34
N SER A 53 -8.70 -5.09 14.52
CA SER A 53 -9.13 -3.93 15.32
C SER A 53 -9.87 -2.86 14.51
N HIS A 54 -10.41 -1.86 15.21
CA HIS A 54 -10.97 -0.65 14.58
C HIS A 54 -9.92 0.26 13.89
N TYR A 55 -8.62 -0.05 13.98
CA TYR A 55 -7.54 0.71 13.32
C TYR A 55 -7.33 0.30 11.85
N THR A 56 -8.42 0.17 11.10
CA THR A 56 -8.43 -0.37 9.73
C THR A 56 -7.52 0.38 8.76
N GLU A 57 -7.47 1.71 8.82
CA GLU A 57 -6.57 2.52 7.97
C GLU A 57 -5.08 2.22 8.28
N LEU A 58 -4.72 1.96 9.54
CA LEU A 58 -3.34 1.60 9.89
C LEU A 58 -3.02 0.18 9.40
N ALA A 59 -3.94 -0.76 9.54
CA ALA A 59 -3.79 -2.12 9.05
C ALA A 59 -3.54 -2.14 7.53
N GLU A 60 -4.36 -1.42 6.76
CA GLU A 60 -4.19 -1.31 5.29
C GLU A 60 -2.83 -0.70 4.91
N LEU A 61 -2.36 0.32 5.64
CA LEU A 61 -1.02 0.89 5.41
C LEU A 61 0.10 -0.12 5.75
N VAL A 62 -0.03 -0.95 6.78
CA VAL A 62 0.96 -1.99 7.14
C VAL A 62 1.04 -3.07 6.06
N GLU A 63 -0.10 -3.46 5.47
CA GLU A 63 -0.15 -4.36 4.32
C GLU A 63 0.49 -3.74 3.08
N LYS A 64 0.09 -2.52 2.68
CA LYS A 64 0.66 -1.78 1.53
C LYS A 64 2.16 -1.50 1.69
N ALA A 65 2.66 -1.40 2.92
CA ALA A 65 4.07 -1.21 3.24
C ALA A 65 4.89 -2.50 3.28
N LEU A 66 4.28 -3.67 3.01
CA LEU A 66 4.92 -4.99 3.03
C LEU A 66 5.63 -5.29 4.37
N LEU A 67 5.10 -4.76 5.49
CA LEU A 67 5.78 -4.82 6.79
C LEU A 67 5.45 -6.04 7.64
N LEU A 68 4.43 -6.83 7.28
CA LEU A 68 3.95 -7.95 8.10
C LEU A 68 5.08 -8.88 8.56
N GLN A 69 5.91 -9.37 7.63
CA GLN A 69 7.04 -10.26 7.96
C GLN A 69 8.04 -9.62 8.93
N GLN A 70 8.41 -8.35 8.71
CA GLN A 70 9.37 -7.66 9.58
C GLN A 70 8.80 -7.36 10.98
N LEU A 71 7.49 -7.16 11.08
CA LEU A 71 6.80 -7.01 12.37
C LEU A 71 6.66 -8.35 13.09
N GLU A 72 6.41 -9.46 12.38
CA GLU A 72 6.42 -10.81 12.95
C GLU A 72 7.79 -11.15 13.53
N ASP A 73 8.87 -10.88 12.80
CA ASP A 73 10.25 -11.02 13.29
C ASP A 73 10.52 -10.13 14.52
N ALA A 74 10.01 -8.89 14.55
CA ALA A 74 10.16 -8.00 15.69
C ALA A 74 9.41 -8.52 16.95
N VAL A 75 8.18 -9.02 16.78
CA VAL A 75 7.35 -9.60 17.84
C VAL A 75 7.93 -10.92 18.35
N GLY A 76 8.54 -11.73 17.49
CA GLY A 76 9.24 -12.95 17.89
C GLY A 76 10.46 -12.70 18.79
N ASN A 77 11.09 -11.53 18.68
CA ASN A 77 12.28 -11.16 19.47
C ASN A 77 11.96 -10.29 20.70
N HIS A 78 10.94 -9.43 20.61
CA HIS A 78 10.66 -8.38 21.59
C HIS A 78 9.16 -8.20 21.83
N ASN A 79 8.76 -7.91 23.07
CA ASN A 79 7.40 -7.46 23.34
C ASN A 79 7.26 -5.99 22.90
N ILE A 80 6.30 -5.66 22.03
CA ILE A 80 6.22 -4.35 21.37
C ILE A 80 5.13 -3.43 21.93
N THR A 81 5.26 -2.13 21.65
CA THR A 81 4.19 -1.12 21.83
C THR A 81 3.88 -0.49 20.50
N ILE A 82 2.60 -0.46 20.10
CA ILE A 82 2.12 0.16 18.87
C ILE A 82 1.30 1.40 19.23
N PHE A 83 1.64 2.55 18.66
CA PHE A 83 0.86 3.78 18.77
C PHE A 83 -0.04 3.92 17.54
N ALA A 84 -1.29 3.48 17.65
CA ALA A 84 -2.22 3.43 16.52
C ALA A 84 -3.02 4.74 16.40
N PRO A 85 -2.83 5.54 15.33
CA PRO A 85 -3.64 6.73 15.09
C PRO A 85 -5.09 6.37 14.74
N ARG A 86 -6.03 7.20 15.17
CA ARG A 86 -7.45 7.08 14.76
C ARG A 86 -7.59 7.18 13.23
N ASN A 87 -8.50 6.41 12.63
CA ASN A 87 -8.74 6.40 11.17
C ASN A 87 -8.98 7.81 10.59
N GLN A 88 -9.75 8.64 11.32
CA GLN A 88 -10.00 10.05 10.95
C GLN A 88 -8.71 10.87 10.74
N ALA A 89 -7.61 10.55 11.44
CA ALA A 89 -6.34 11.23 11.27
C ALA A 89 -5.60 10.83 9.98
N LEU A 90 -5.88 9.66 9.42
CA LEU A 90 -5.33 9.17 8.15
C LEU A 90 -6.26 9.51 6.97
N GLU A 91 -7.56 9.62 7.20
CA GLU A 91 -8.56 10.00 6.20
C GLU A 91 -8.63 11.52 5.97
N ARG A 92 -8.63 12.32 7.03
CA ARG A 92 -9.06 13.74 6.99
C ARG A 92 -8.03 14.74 7.50
N ASP A 93 -7.30 14.40 8.55
CA ASP A 93 -6.34 15.33 9.18
C ASP A 93 -4.98 15.35 8.44
N LEU A 94 -4.76 14.44 7.49
CA LEU A 94 -3.55 14.33 6.68
C LEU A 94 -3.66 15.14 5.38
N ASP A 95 -2.60 15.86 5.01
CA ASP A 95 -2.50 16.56 3.73
C ASP A 95 -2.70 15.56 2.56
N PRO A 96 -3.67 15.78 1.65
CA PRO A 96 -3.90 14.90 0.50
C PRO A 96 -2.67 14.67 -0.38
N GLU A 97 -1.81 15.67 -0.55
CA GLU A 97 -0.58 15.52 -1.33
C GLU A 97 0.44 14.63 -0.59
N PHE A 98 0.52 14.76 0.73
CA PHE A 98 1.35 13.90 1.58
C PHE A 98 0.81 12.47 1.62
N LYS A 99 -0.52 12.29 1.69
CA LYS A 99 -1.16 10.96 1.59
C LYS A 99 -0.85 10.29 0.26
N ARG A 100 -0.95 11.02 -0.86
CA ARG A 100 -0.57 10.50 -2.20
C ARG A 100 0.91 10.13 -2.24
N PHE A 101 1.80 11.01 -1.77
CA PHE A 101 3.23 10.74 -1.68
C PHE A 101 3.56 9.45 -0.90
N LEU A 102 2.90 9.21 0.25
CA LEU A 102 3.12 7.98 1.04
C LEU A 102 2.60 6.71 0.36
N LEU A 103 1.54 6.81 -0.43
CA LEU A 103 0.90 5.68 -1.11
C LEU A 103 1.51 5.36 -2.48
N GLU A 104 2.29 6.27 -3.06
CA GLU A 104 3.13 6.01 -4.24
C GLU A 104 4.15 4.89 -3.95
N PRO A 105 4.17 3.78 -4.70
CA PRO A 105 5.13 2.69 -4.49
C PRO A 105 6.60 3.14 -4.42
N ARG A 106 6.94 4.21 -5.16
CA ARG A 106 8.30 4.78 -5.21
C ARG A 106 8.80 5.33 -3.87
N ASN A 107 7.90 5.55 -2.90
CA ASN A 107 8.20 6.11 -1.59
C ASN A 107 7.97 5.10 -0.46
N LEU A 108 7.92 3.79 -0.76
CA LEU A 108 7.76 2.72 0.21
C LEU A 108 8.66 2.86 1.44
N ARG A 109 9.96 3.14 1.26
CA ARG A 109 10.87 3.32 2.41
C ARG A 109 10.43 4.44 3.35
N SER A 110 9.84 5.51 2.81
CA SER A 110 9.33 6.62 3.60
C SER A 110 8.05 6.21 4.36
N LEU A 111 7.15 5.44 3.73
CA LEU A 111 5.99 4.82 4.39
C LEU A 111 6.41 3.82 5.48
N GLN A 112 7.35 2.92 5.19
CA GLN A 112 7.89 1.94 6.13
C GLN A 112 8.54 2.62 7.35
N THR A 113 9.36 3.65 7.12
CA THR A 113 10.01 4.45 8.17
C THR A 113 8.98 5.12 9.08
N LEU A 114 7.89 5.63 8.50
CA LEU A 114 6.78 6.26 9.21
C LEU A 114 5.95 5.26 10.01
N LEU A 115 5.64 4.08 9.47
CA LEU A 115 4.89 3.06 10.21
C LEU A 115 5.73 2.49 11.36
N MET A 116 7.00 2.19 11.11
CA MET A 116 7.93 1.74 12.16
C MET A 116 8.18 2.79 13.25
N SER A 117 8.07 4.09 12.96
CA SER A 117 8.19 5.11 14.01
C SER A 117 6.99 5.16 14.96
N HIS A 118 5.91 4.45 14.66
CA HIS A 118 4.80 4.24 15.61
C HIS A 118 5.01 3.04 16.53
N ILE A 119 6.12 2.30 16.38
CA ILE A 119 6.34 1.02 17.07
C ILE A 119 7.63 1.06 17.89
N LEU A 120 7.51 0.76 19.19
CA LEU A 120 8.63 0.59 20.09
C LEU A 120 8.95 -0.90 20.29
N PRO A 121 10.23 -1.32 20.27
CA PRO A 121 10.68 -2.68 20.60
C PRO A 121 10.64 -2.97 22.11
N THR A 122 9.75 -2.31 22.85
CA THR A 122 9.53 -2.50 24.30
C THR A 122 8.05 -2.34 24.62
N ARG A 123 7.55 -3.09 25.60
CA ARG A 123 6.14 -3.09 26.03
C ARG A 123 5.92 -2.10 27.17
N ILE A 124 5.29 -0.96 26.88
CA ILE A 124 5.01 0.13 27.81
C ILE A 124 3.49 0.21 27.97
N ALA A 125 2.96 -0.55 28.93
CA ALA A 125 1.54 -0.49 29.28
C ALA A 125 1.23 0.79 30.08
N SER A 126 -0.04 1.17 30.15
CA SER A 126 -0.52 2.43 30.75
C SER A 126 -0.07 2.63 32.20
N HIS A 127 0.11 1.57 32.98
CA HIS A 127 0.56 1.63 34.38
C HIS A 127 2.07 1.74 34.53
N HIS A 128 2.83 1.46 33.46
CA HIS A 128 4.29 1.62 33.38
C HIS A 128 4.70 2.84 32.53
N TRP A 129 3.80 3.81 32.34
CA TRP A 129 4.12 5.03 31.60
C TRP A 129 5.28 5.78 32.28
N PRO A 130 6.30 6.25 31.54
CA PRO A 130 7.44 6.93 32.15
C PRO A 130 7.01 8.20 32.89
N ALA A 131 7.50 8.34 34.13
CA ALA A 131 7.23 9.49 35.00
C ALA A 131 8.18 10.68 34.74
N ALA A 132 9.23 10.46 33.95
CA ALA A 132 10.17 11.46 33.49
C ALA A 132 10.21 11.44 31.96
N ASP A 133 10.44 12.62 31.39
CA ASP A 133 10.62 12.83 29.95
C ASP A 133 11.80 11.99 29.43
N LEU A 134 11.50 10.93 28.69
CA LEU A 134 12.45 9.96 28.18
C LEU A 134 12.29 9.77 26.66
N LEU A 135 13.42 9.61 25.97
CA LEU A 135 13.49 9.29 24.56
C LEU A 135 13.50 7.77 24.37
N HIS A 136 12.54 7.26 23.63
CA HIS A 136 12.39 5.84 23.31
C HIS A 136 12.69 5.60 21.82
N ARG A 137 13.67 4.75 21.54
CA ARG A 137 14.02 4.34 20.17
C ARG A 137 12.95 3.42 19.59
N THR A 138 12.46 3.75 18.40
CA THR A 138 11.48 2.99 17.61
C THR A 138 12.15 1.95 16.71
N LEU A 139 11.35 1.15 16.00
CA LEU A 139 11.86 0.22 14.99
C LEU A 139 12.51 0.90 13.77
N SER A 140 12.25 2.19 13.51
CA SER A 140 12.92 2.97 12.44
C SER A 140 14.08 3.83 12.93
N ASP A 141 14.62 3.55 14.11
CA ASP A 141 15.66 4.34 14.79
C ASP A 141 15.28 5.81 15.09
N HIS A 142 14.03 6.19 14.83
CA HIS A 142 13.45 7.44 15.30
C HIS A 142 13.26 7.40 16.82
N HIS A 143 13.37 8.54 17.49
CA HIS A 143 13.24 8.66 18.94
C HIS A 143 11.95 9.38 19.29
N LEU A 144 11.02 8.69 19.95
CA LEU A 144 9.78 9.26 20.47
C LEU A 144 9.98 9.79 21.89
N HIS A 145 9.43 10.94 22.19
CA HIS A 145 9.39 11.52 23.51
C HIS A 145 8.09 11.13 24.22
N LEU A 146 8.19 10.27 25.24
CA LEU A 146 7.03 9.85 26.04
C LEU A 146 6.91 10.74 27.28
N ALA A 147 5.81 11.49 27.38
CA ALA A 147 5.58 12.46 28.45
C ALA A 147 4.21 12.28 29.10
N SER A 148 4.06 12.84 30.30
CA SER A 148 2.79 12.94 31.02
C SER A 148 2.55 14.38 31.44
N LYS A 149 1.50 15.01 30.91
CA LYS A 149 1.12 16.39 31.27
C LYS A 149 0.68 16.45 32.74
N PRO A 150 0.80 17.62 33.40
CA PRO A 150 0.25 17.84 34.75
C PRO A 150 -1.26 17.60 34.88
N SER A 151 -2.01 17.61 33.77
CA SER A 151 -3.43 17.25 33.70
C SER A 151 -3.71 15.74 33.80
N GLY A 152 -2.68 14.90 33.89
CA GLY A 152 -2.78 13.43 33.85
C GLY A 152 -2.90 12.85 32.44
N GLN A 153 -2.97 13.70 31.41
CA GLN A 153 -3.02 13.27 30.01
C GLN A 153 -1.62 12.94 29.48
N ARG A 154 -1.50 11.87 28.70
CA ARG A 154 -0.22 11.35 28.18
C ARG A 154 -0.04 11.70 26.71
N THR A 155 1.22 11.90 26.31
CA THR A 155 1.58 12.28 24.95
C THR A 155 2.77 11.48 24.43
N VAL A 156 2.75 11.26 23.11
CA VAL A 156 3.82 10.64 22.32
C VAL A 156 4.30 11.71 21.34
N ASP A 157 5.49 12.26 21.58
CA ASP A 157 5.95 13.54 21.03
C ASP A 157 4.88 14.63 21.20
N SER A 158 4.18 14.94 20.11
CA SER A 158 3.11 15.93 20.06
C SER A 158 1.72 15.30 20.08
N ALA A 159 1.58 14.01 19.75
CA ALA A 159 0.29 13.33 19.66
C ALA A 159 -0.25 12.97 21.06
N GLU A 160 -1.54 13.19 21.29
CA GLU A 160 -2.19 12.84 22.56
C GLU A 160 -2.69 11.40 22.55
N ILE A 161 -2.55 10.68 23.67
CA ILE A 161 -3.12 9.33 23.81
C ILE A 161 -4.61 9.47 24.16
N LEU A 162 -5.45 9.05 23.22
CA LEU A 162 -6.92 9.02 23.38
C LEU A 162 -7.40 7.73 24.07
N ARG A 163 -6.73 6.60 23.81
CA ARG A 163 -7.07 5.30 24.40
C ARG A 163 -5.80 4.57 24.84
N ALA A 164 -5.51 4.60 26.13
CA ALA A 164 -4.40 3.85 26.69
C ALA A 164 -4.80 2.38 26.90
N ASP A 165 -3.90 1.44 26.58
CA ASP A 165 -4.14 -0.01 26.67
C ASP A 165 -5.39 -0.50 25.88
N ASP A 166 -5.70 0.10 24.72
CA ASP A 166 -6.91 -0.20 23.93
C ASP A 166 -6.95 -1.66 23.45
N VAL A 167 -5.77 -2.23 23.13
CA VAL A 167 -5.60 -3.66 22.88
C VAL A 167 -4.40 -4.16 23.69
N LEU A 168 -4.63 -5.19 24.51
CA LEU A 168 -3.61 -5.88 25.28
C LEU A 168 -3.45 -7.32 24.81
N ARG A 169 -2.19 -7.74 24.63
CA ARG A 169 -1.77 -9.13 24.41
C ARG A 169 -0.51 -9.46 25.24
N PRO A 170 -0.10 -10.74 25.32
CA PRO A 170 1.14 -11.11 26.00
C PRO A 170 2.40 -10.54 25.32
N ASP A 171 2.38 -10.48 24.00
CA ASP A 171 3.47 -10.05 23.11
C ASP A 171 3.47 -8.53 22.82
N GLY A 172 2.40 -7.80 23.16
CA GLY A 172 2.40 -6.35 22.99
C GLY A 172 1.21 -5.59 23.56
N VAL A 173 1.18 -4.29 23.26
CA VAL A 173 0.10 -3.36 23.61
C VAL A 173 -0.11 -2.33 22.50
N ILE A 174 -1.37 -2.00 22.22
CA ILE A 174 -1.76 -0.90 21.32
C ILE A 174 -2.33 0.26 22.15
N HIS A 175 -1.83 1.47 21.90
CA HIS A 175 -2.42 2.71 22.41
C HIS A 175 -2.98 3.53 21.25
N GLY A 176 -4.22 3.98 21.38
CA GLY A 176 -4.85 4.89 20.43
C GLY A 176 -4.34 6.32 20.59
N ILE A 177 -3.73 6.86 19.53
CA ILE A 177 -3.28 8.27 19.49
C ILE A 177 -4.19 9.14 18.62
N GLU A 178 -4.20 10.43 18.91
CA GLU A 178 -5.02 11.42 18.23
C GLU A 178 -4.65 11.60 16.75
N ARG A 179 -3.35 11.55 16.43
CA ARG A 179 -2.80 11.94 15.12
C ARG A 179 -1.55 11.16 14.76
N LEU A 180 -1.27 11.09 13.46
CA LEU A 180 -0.09 10.44 12.89
C LEU A 180 1.21 11.11 13.36
N ILE A 181 2.21 10.30 13.73
CA ILE A 181 3.57 10.72 14.03
C ILE A 181 4.38 10.71 12.73
N VAL A 182 4.95 11.86 12.34
CA VAL A 182 5.72 12.00 11.10
C VAL A 182 7.20 12.27 11.43
N PRO A 183 8.11 11.31 11.17
CA PRO A 183 9.54 11.53 11.32
C PRO A 183 10.06 12.62 10.38
N ARG A 184 11.09 13.35 10.84
CA ARG A 184 11.73 14.43 10.05
C ARG A 184 12.26 13.94 8.70
N SER A 185 12.84 12.74 8.65
CA SER A 185 13.32 12.11 7.41
C SER A 185 12.22 11.95 6.36
N VAL A 186 11.02 11.54 6.77
CA VAL A 186 9.86 11.36 5.88
C VAL A 186 9.31 12.71 5.41
N GLN A 187 9.31 13.72 6.29
CA GLN A 187 8.97 15.09 5.92
C GLN A 187 9.99 15.69 4.93
N GLU A 188 11.27 15.43 5.12
CA GLU A 188 12.36 15.86 4.21
C GLU A 188 12.25 15.16 2.84
N ASP A 189 11.88 13.88 2.81
CA ASP A 189 11.60 13.15 1.57
C ASP A 189 10.44 13.78 0.78
N PHE A 190 9.32 14.08 1.43
CA PHE A 190 8.18 14.77 0.82
C PHE A 190 8.56 16.16 0.30
N ASN A 191 9.23 16.97 1.12
CA ASN A 191 9.67 18.32 0.75
C ASN A 191 10.61 18.29 -0.47
N ARG A 192 11.49 17.29 -0.56
CA ARG A 192 12.38 17.08 -1.71
C ARG A 192 11.59 16.74 -2.98
N ARG A 193 10.53 15.91 -2.91
CA ARG A 193 9.65 15.63 -4.05
C ARG A 193 8.93 16.88 -4.54
N ARG A 194 8.32 17.64 -3.63
CA ARG A 194 7.62 18.90 -3.95
C ARG A 194 8.54 19.88 -4.68
N ASN A 195 9.78 20.00 -4.22
CA ASN A 195 10.78 20.85 -4.86
C ASN A 195 11.18 20.35 -6.26
N LEU A 196 11.39 19.04 -6.45
CA LEU A 196 11.70 18.49 -7.77
C LEU A 196 10.60 18.76 -8.80
N ALA A 197 9.32 18.60 -8.42
CA ALA A 197 8.18 18.93 -9.29
C ALA A 197 8.11 20.43 -9.62
N ALA A 198 8.43 21.31 -8.67
CA ALA A 198 8.51 22.75 -8.91
C ALA A 198 9.70 23.14 -9.83
N ILE A 199 10.82 22.41 -9.76
CA ILE A 199 11.99 22.63 -10.61
C ILE A 199 11.73 22.14 -12.04
N SER A 200 11.04 21.00 -12.23
CA SER A 200 10.68 20.50 -13.56
C SER A 200 9.62 21.33 -14.29
N ALA A 201 8.87 22.17 -13.57
CA ALA A 201 7.87 23.08 -14.15
C ALA A 201 8.47 24.38 -14.71
N VAL A 202 9.78 24.60 -14.58
CA VAL A 202 10.49 25.70 -15.24
C VAL A 202 10.65 25.32 -16.72
N LEU A 203 9.94 26.02 -17.62
CA LEU A 203 10.16 25.86 -19.06
C LEU A 203 11.65 26.04 -19.38
N PRO A 204 12.27 25.17 -20.20
CA PRO A 204 13.65 25.35 -20.62
C PRO A 204 13.76 26.65 -21.43
N GLU A 205 14.36 27.68 -20.84
CA GLU A 205 14.73 28.88 -21.59
C GLU A 205 15.73 28.47 -22.69
N GLY A 206 15.48 28.96 -23.90
CA GLY A 206 16.36 28.69 -25.04
C GLY A 206 17.79 29.11 -24.74
N ALA A 207 18.76 28.28 -25.15
CA ALA A 207 20.17 28.52 -24.86
C ALA A 207 20.57 29.96 -25.25
N PRO A 208 21.24 30.71 -24.36
CA PRO A 208 21.49 32.13 -24.58
C PRO A 208 22.22 32.41 -25.89
N GLU A 209 21.60 33.20 -26.78
CA GLU A 209 22.23 33.59 -28.04
C GLU A 209 23.47 34.47 -27.78
N VAL A 210 24.64 33.86 -27.95
CA VAL A 210 25.93 34.55 -28.05
C VAL A 210 26.07 35.08 -29.48
N ASP A 211 26.27 36.38 -29.64
CA ASP A 211 26.63 36.96 -30.93
C ASP A 211 28.04 36.48 -31.35
N PRO A 212 28.19 35.71 -32.44
CA PRO A 212 29.47 35.16 -32.88
C PRO A 212 30.47 36.23 -33.31
N ARG A 213 30.04 37.49 -33.47
CA ARG A 213 30.92 38.61 -33.83
C ARG A 213 31.45 39.39 -32.64
N THR A 214 30.84 39.25 -31.46
CA THR A 214 31.19 40.03 -30.26
C THR A 214 31.38 39.22 -28.98
N HIS A 215 31.14 37.89 -29.02
CA HIS A 215 31.20 36.99 -27.85
C HIS A 215 30.40 37.52 -26.65
N ARG A 216 29.24 38.15 -26.93
CA ARG A 216 28.36 38.73 -25.93
C ARG A 216 26.93 38.24 -26.09
N LEU A 217 26.25 38.11 -24.97
CA LEU A 217 24.82 37.84 -24.89
C LEU A 217 24.04 38.99 -25.54
N LYS A 218 23.14 38.69 -26.47
CA LYS A 218 22.29 39.72 -27.13
C LYS A 218 21.41 40.54 -26.18
N LYS A 219 21.19 40.07 -24.93
CA LYS A 219 20.37 40.75 -23.93
C LYS A 219 20.98 40.59 -22.53
N PRO A 220 21.76 41.57 -22.02
CA PRO A 220 22.33 41.49 -20.68
C PRO A 220 21.25 41.72 -19.62
N ALA A 221 21.06 40.76 -18.72
CA ALA A 221 20.30 40.96 -17.49
C ALA A 221 21.14 41.81 -16.48
N PRO A 222 20.52 42.67 -15.66
CA PRO A 222 21.25 43.42 -14.63
C PRO A 222 21.78 42.47 -13.55
N VAL A 223 23.10 42.38 -13.41
CA VAL A 223 23.76 41.59 -12.34
C VAL A 223 24.03 42.46 -11.10
N PRO A 224 23.66 41.99 -9.88
CA PRO A 224 24.03 42.66 -8.64
C PRO A 224 25.55 42.68 -8.41
N ALA A 225 26.04 43.70 -7.70
CA ALA A 225 27.45 43.79 -7.32
C ALA A 225 27.85 42.62 -6.41
N GLY A 226 28.85 41.83 -6.82
CA GLY A 226 29.34 40.64 -6.10
C GLY A 226 28.95 39.30 -6.72
N ALA A 227 28.22 39.27 -7.84
CA ALA A 227 27.95 38.03 -8.57
C ALA A 227 29.24 37.40 -9.17
N PRO A 228 29.33 36.06 -9.27
CA PRO A 228 30.40 35.37 -9.99
C PRO A 228 30.40 35.74 -11.49
N PRO A 229 31.53 35.53 -12.20
CA PRO A 229 31.61 35.87 -13.62
C PRO A 229 30.55 35.14 -14.45
N VAL A 230 29.92 35.87 -15.37
CA VAL A 230 28.74 35.43 -16.17
C VAL A 230 29.11 34.37 -17.24
N LEU A 231 30.40 34.06 -17.41
CA LEU A 231 30.89 33.01 -18.32
C LEU A 231 31.50 31.85 -17.52
N PRO A 232 31.25 30.59 -17.88
CA PRO A 232 31.78 29.43 -17.18
C PRO A 232 33.30 29.29 -17.35
N ILE A 233 33.95 28.72 -16.33
CA ILE A 233 35.41 28.52 -16.26
C ILE A 233 35.97 27.63 -17.40
N TYR A 234 35.10 26.93 -18.15
CA TYR A 234 35.47 26.07 -19.26
C TYR A 234 36.31 26.75 -20.35
N ASP A 235 36.09 28.03 -20.63
CA ASP A 235 36.88 28.78 -21.64
C ASP A 235 38.34 29.06 -21.22
N ALA A 236 38.72 28.74 -19.97
CA ALA A 236 40.07 28.90 -19.43
C ALA A 236 40.89 27.61 -19.39
N LEU A 237 40.35 26.47 -19.85
CA LEU A 237 41.01 25.16 -19.76
C LEU A 237 41.44 24.65 -21.14
N ALA A 238 42.76 24.45 -21.31
CA ALA A 238 43.33 23.83 -22.50
C ALA A 238 42.97 22.33 -22.59
N PRO A 239 42.83 21.74 -23.79
CA PRO A 239 42.37 20.36 -23.95
C PRO A 239 43.43 19.34 -23.52
N GLY A 240 43.08 18.51 -22.53
CA GLY A 240 43.79 17.28 -22.17
C GLY A 240 43.28 16.05 -22.93
N PRO A 241 44.10 15.00 -23.12
CA PRO A 241 43.77 13.90 -24.03
C PRO A 241 42.76 12.89 -23.45
N PHE A 242 42.03 12.24 -24.35
CA PHE A 242 41.24 11.04 -24.10
C PHE A 242 42.09 9.93 -23.44
N ILE A 243 41.50 9.20 -22.48
CA ILE A 243 41.51 7.72 -22.33
C ILE A 243 40.80 7.37 -21.01
N ALA A 244 39.72 6.58 -21.10
CA ALA A 244 39.25 5.73 -20.02
C ALA A 244 38.58 4.48 -20.66
N PRO A 245 39.01 3.24 -20.31
CA PRO A 245 38.47 2.03 -20.92
C PRO A 245 37.11 1.63 -20.32
N ALA A 246 36.31 0.90 -21.09
CA ALA A 246 35.00 0.42 -20.68
C ALA A 246 35.07 -0.60 -19.52
N PRO A 247 34.13 -0.58 -18.55
CA PRO A 247 34.02 -1.62 -17.52
C PRO A 247 33.46 -2.93 -18.08
N ALA A 248 34.09 -4.06 -17.77
CA ALA A 248 33.62 -5.40 -18.12
C ALA A 248 32.69 -6.01 -17.04
N PRO A 249 31.87 -7.03 -17.37
CA PRO A 249 30.85 -7.58 -16.45
C PRO A 249 31.44 -8.39 -15.28
N GLY A 250 30.76 -8.40 -14.13
CA GLY A 250 31.20 -9.10 -12.92
C GLY A 250 30.37 -10.34 -12.53
N PRO A 251 30.86 -11.16 -11.58
CA PRO A 251 30.11 -12.25 -10.96
C PRO A 251 29.28 -11.76 -9.75
N GLY A 252 28.16 -12.43 -9.46
CA GLY A 252 27.30 -12.11 -8.31
C GLY A 252 27.97 -12.42 -6.96
N GLY A 253 27.77 -11.55 -5.98
CA GLY A 253 28.33 -11.68 -4.62
C GLY A 253 27.42 -12.45 -3.64
N PRO A 254 27.96 -12.97 -2.51
CA PRO A 254 27.25 -13.86 -1.57
C PRO A 254 26.25 -13.15 -0.63
N LYS A 255 25.81 -11.93 -0.94
CA LYS A 255 24.70 -11.25 -0.27
C LYS A 255 23.56 -11.14 -1.27
N HIS A 256 22.34 -11.45 -0.85
CA HIS A 256 21.12 -11.38 -1.67
C HIS A 256 20.70 -9.92 -1.96
N HIS A 257 21.60 -9.11 -2.53
CA HIS A 257 21.28 -7.82 -3.10
C HIS A 257 20.65 -8.06 -4.47
N PHE A 258 19.32 -8.14 -4.44
CA PHE A 258 18.49 -8.30 -5.61
C PHE A 258 18.57 -7.04 -6.47
N ASN A 259 19.08 -7.17 -7.69
CA ASN A 259 19.25 -6.04 -8.61
C ASN A 259 18.09 -6.02 -9.61
N GLY A 260 17.09 -5.18 -9.34
CA GLY A 260 15.94 -4.98 -10.20
C GLY A 260 16.26 -4.25 -11.51
N GLU A 261 17.31 -3.42 -11.58
CA GLU A 261 17.75 -2.81 -12.85
C GLU A 261 18.18 -3.89 -13.86
N ARG A 262 18.80 -4.98 -13.39
CA ARG A 262 19.14 -6.13 -14.23
C ARG A 262 17.90 -6.84 -14.76
N GLN A 263 16.93 -7.15 -13.89
CA GLN A 263 15.67 -7.76 -14.35
C GLN A 263 14.94 -6.86 -15.32
N VAL A 264 14.91 -5.54 -15.08
CA VAL A 264 14.29 -4.61 -16.01
C VAL A 264 14.99 -4.64 -17.37
N LYS A 265 16.33 -4.72 -17.40
CA LYS A 265 17.07 -4.92 -18.65
C LYS A 265 16.75 -6.26 -19.32
N ASP A 266 16.63 -7.34 -18.55
CA ASP A 266 16.32 -8.68 -19.06
C ASP A 266 14.86 -8.73 -19.60
N PHE A 267 13.91 -8.03 -18.97
CA PHE A 267 12.53 -7.84 -19.44
C PHE A 267 12.46 -7.10 -20.78
N ILE A 268 13.14 -5.95 -20.89
CA ILE A 268 13.21 -5.16 -22.13
C ILE A 268 13.83 -6.01 -23.25
N HIS A 269 14.87 -6.79 -22.94
CA HIS A 269 15.49 -7.70 -23.90
C HIS A 269 14.54 -8.82 -24.34
N THR A 270 13.71 -9.37 -23.44
CA THR A 270 12.68 -10.36 -23.79
C THR A 270 11.58 -9.76 -24.68
N LEU A 271 11.09 -8.54 -24.41
CA LEU A 271 10.11 -7.87 -25.28
C LEU A 271 10.63 -7.74 -26.73
N LEU A 272 11.88 -7.29 -26.89
CA LEU A 272 12.54 -7.18 -28.21
C LEU A 272 12.75 -8.53 -28.90
N HIS A 273 12.83 -9.64 -28.16
CA HIS A 273 12.96 -10.99 -28.72
C HIS A 273 11.63 -11.66 -29.03
N TYR A 274 10.55 -11.33 -28.30
CA TYR A 274 9.20 -11.78 -28.59
C TYR A 274 8.70 -11.15 -29.89
N GLY A 275 8.96 -9.84 -30.06
CA GLY A 275 8.53 -9.05 -31.21
C GLY A 275 7.06 -8.60 -31.11
N GLY A 276 6.69 -7.53 -31.81
CA GLY A 276 5.35 -6.93 -31.71
C GLY A 276 5.15 -6.03 -30.47
N TYR A 277 6.21 -5.78 -29.70
CA TYR A 277 6.25 -4.89 -28.53
C TYR A 277 7.48 -3.96 -28.55
N ASN A 278 8.00 -3.68 -29.75
CA ASN A 278 9.22 -2.89 -29.94
C ASN A 278 9.00 -1.42 -29.55
N GLU A 279 7.84 -0.84 -29.88
CA GLU A 279 7.52 0.55 -29.55
C GLU A 279 7.51 0.77 -28.03
N MET A 280 6.95 -0.18 -27.27
CA MET A 280 7.00 -0.14 -25.81
C MET A 280 8.44 -0.28 -25.28
N ALA A 281 9.21 -1.23 -25.81
CA ALA A 281 10.60 -1.44 -25.41
C ALA A 281 11.47 -0.20 -25.68
N ASP A 282 11.28 0.47 -26.82
CA ASP A 282 11.99 1.71 -27.16
C ASP A 282 11.55 2.89 -26.29
N ILE A 283 10.25 3.00 -25.95
CA ILE A 283 9.76 3.98 -24.96
C ILE A 283 10.41 3.74 -23.59
N LEU A 284 10.51 2.49 -23.13
CA LEU A 284 11.15 2.12 -21.85
C LEU A 284 12.64 2.45 -21.82
N VAL A 285 13.34 2.26 -22.95
CA VAL A 285 14.77 2.61 -23.09
C VAL A 285 14.98 4.12 -23.16
N ASN A 286 14.12 4.85 -23.86
CA ASN A 286 14.19 6.31 -23.99
C ASN A 286 13.81 7.02 -22.68
N LEU A 287 12.70 6.60 -22.05
CA LEU A 287 12.28 7.02 -20.71
C LEU A 287 13.10 6.31 -19.62
N THR A 288 14.42 6.53 -19.65
CA THR A 288 15.38 5.98 -18.68
C THR A 288 14.97 6.22 -17.22
N SER A 289 14.22 7.30 -16.92
CA SER A 289 13.60 7.57 -15.62
C SER A 289 12.67 6.44 -15.16
N LEU A 290 11.78 5.97 -16.04
CA LEU A 290 10.75 4.98 -15.75
C LEU A 290 11.37 3.57 -15.62
N ALA A 291 12.29 3.18 -16.52
CA ALA A 291 13.02 1.92 -16.37
C ALA A 291 13.87 1.88 -15.08
N THR A 292 14.53 3.00 -14.72
CA THR A 292 15.27 3.11 -13.45
C THR A 292 14.32 3.06 -12.25
N GLU A 293 13.13 3.64 -12.36
CA GLU A 293 12.10 3.59 -11.31
C GLU A 293 11.57 2.17 -11.08
N MET A 294 11.18 1.45 -12.14
CA MET A 294 10.81 0.04 -12.07
C MET A 294 11.92 -0.80 -11.44
N GLY A 295 13.17 -0.60 -11.87
CA GLY A 295 14.33 -1.32 -11.33
C GLY A 295 14.53 -1.05 -9.83
N ARG A 296 14.27 0.19 -9.39
CA ARG A 296 14.29 0.54 -7.96
C ARG A 296 13.13 -0.08 -7.18
N LEU A 297 11.90 -0.03 -7.67
CA LEU A 297 10.72 -0.63 -7.02
C LEU A 297 10.93 -2.13 -6.78
N VAL A 298 11.35 -2.83 -7.83
CA VAL A 298 11.64 -4.27 -7.82
C VAL A 298 12.82 -4.61 -6.89
N SER A 299 13.81 -3.72 -6.78
CA SER A 299 14.91 -3.84 -5.79
C SER A 299 14.48 -3.54 -4.35
N GLU A 300 13.44 -2.71 -4.15
CA GLU A 300 12.84 -2.42 -2.84
C GLU A 300 11.85 -3.51 -2.38
N GLY A 301 11.56 -4.48 -3.25
CA GLY A 301 10.79 -5.69 -2.92
C GLY A 301 9.41 -5.75 -3.55
N TYR A 302 9.00 -4.73 -4.30
CA TYR A 302 7.73 -4.76 -5.04
C TYR A 302 7.68 -5.87 -6.08
N VAL A 303 6.45 -6.21 -6.40
CA VAL A 303 6.07 -7.01 -7.55
C VAL A 303 5.22 -6.13 -8.47
N LEU A 304 5.38 -6.29 -9.78
CA LEU A 304 4.78 -5.47 -10.81
C LEU A 304 4.14 -6.36 -11.89
N THR A 305 3.04 -5.90 -12.45
CA THR A 305 2.47 -6.42 -13.71
C THR A 305 2.50 -5.30 -14.73
N VAL A 306 3.06 -5.57 -15.90
CA VAL A 306 3.16 -4.63 -17.02
C VAL A 306 2.20 -5.09 -18.10
N LEU A 307 1.16 -4.31 -18.36
CA LEU A 307 0.26 -4.52 -19.48
C LEU A 307 0.92 -3.91 -20.73
N ALA A 308 1.51 -4.74 -21.59
CA ALA A 308 2.28 -4.29 -22.75
C ALA A 308 1.36 -4.10 -23.96
N PRO A 309 1.11 -2.87 -24.45
CA PRO A 309 0.35 -2.67 -25.68
C PRO A 309 1.17 -3.10 -26.90
N ASN A 310 0.54 -3.82 -27.83
CA ASN A 310 1.21 -4.23 -29.06
C ASN A 310 1.56 -3.06 -29.99
N ASP A 311 2.53 -3.27 -30.86
CA ASP A 311 3.01 -2.26 -31.83
C ASP A 311 1.87 -1.75 -32.73
N GLU A 312 0.89 -2.61 -33.05
CA GLU A 312 -0.30 -2.20 -33.81
C GLU A 312 -1.21 -1.23 -33.04
N ALA A 313 -1.36 -1.37 -31.73
CA ALA A 313 -2.13 -0.45 -30.89
C ALA A 313 -1.38 0.86 -30.68
N MET A 314 -0.07 0.78 -30.43
CA MET A 314 0.79 1.96 -30.33
C MET A 314 0.77 2.79 -31.63
N ALA A 315 0.77 2.14 -32.80
CA ALA A 315 0.64 2.81 -34.10
C ALA A 315 -0.77 3.39 -34.37
N LYS A 316 -1.81 2.99 -33.63
CA LYS A 316 -3.18 3.54 -33.74
C LYS A 316 -3.38 4.80 -32.89
N LEU A 317 -2.48 5.08 -31.93
CA LEU A 317 -2.50 6.35 -31.19
C LEU A 317 -2.30 7.52 -32.16
N THR A 318 -3.15 8.54 -32.06
CA THR A 318 -2.94 9.75 -32.86
C THR A 318 -1.67 10.45 -32.37
N THR A 319 -0.88 10.99 -33.30
CA THR A 319 0.35 11.75 -32.98
C THR A 319 0.11 12.84 -31.95
N ASP A 320 -1.09 13.40 -31.95
CA ASP A 320 -1.52 14.50 -31.09
C ASP A 320 -1.53 14.09 -29.61
N GLN A 321 -1.95 12.86 -29.29
CA GLN A 321 -1.95 12.31 -27.91
C GLN A 321 -0.54 12.00 -27.39
N LEU A 322 0.43 11.77 -28.27
CA LEU A 322 1.83 11.53 -27.93
C LEU A 322 2.68 12.81 -28.02
N SER A 323 2.15 13.90 -28.57
CA SER A 323 2.86 15.18 -28.76
C SER A 323 2.93 16.03 -27.49
N GLU A 324 2.10 15.75 -26.48
CA GLU A 324 2.16 16.45 -25.21
C GLU A 324 3.40 16.02 -24.39
N PRO A 325 4.22 16.98 -23.91
CA PRO A 325 5.45 16.65 -23.18
C PRO A 325 5.12 15.98 -21.83
N GLY A 326 5.38 14.67 -21.75
CA GLY A 326 5.12 13.84 -20.57
C GLY A 326 3.94 12.87 -20.71
N ALA A 327 3.10 13.02 -21.75
CA ALA A 327 2.01 12.08 -22.04
C ALA A 327 2.46 10.61 -22.21
N PRO A 328 3.52 10.27 -22.99
CA PRO A 328 3.97 8.88 -23.08
C PRO A 328 4.42 8.29 -21.74
N GLU A 329 4.99 9.09 -20.83
CA GLU A 329 5.33 8.63 -19.48
C GLU A 329 4.07 8.35 -18.65
N GLN A 330 3.06 9.23 -18.72
CA GLN A 330 1.79 9.06 -18.01
C GLN A 330 0.96 7.87 -18.53
N ILE A 331 0.93 7.65 -19.85
CA ILE A 331 0.32 6.46 -20.45
C ILE A 331 1.03 5.20 -19.94
N MET A 332 2.37 5.17 -19.92
CA MET A 332 3.12 4.01 -19.41
C MET A 332 2.89 3.75 -17.90
N TYR A 333 2.78 4.77 -17.05
CA TYR A 333 2.41 4.56 -15.64
C TYR A 333 1.03 3.91 -15.47
N TYR A 334 0.07 4.17 -16.36
CA TYR A 334 -1.27 3.58 -16.31
C TYR A 334 -1.30 2.10 -16.76
N HIS A 335 -0.28 1.66 -17.50
CA HIS A 335 -0.09 0.26 -17.89
C HIS A 335 0.66 -0.60 -16.85
N ILE A 336 1.13 0.00 -15.75
CA ILE A 336 1.88 -0.70 -14.70
C ILE A 336 1.02 -0.83 -13.43
N ILE A 337 0.75 -2.06 -13.04
CA ILE A 337 0.01 -2.44 -11.82
C ILE A 337 1.05 -2.85 -10.75
N PRO A 338 1.03 -2.32 -9.51
CA PRO A 338 1.98 -2.64 -8.46
C PRO A 338 1.61 -3.93 -7.68
N GLU A 339 1.16 -4.94 -8.41
CA GLU A 339 0.81 -6.28 -7.91
C GLU A 339 1.37 -7.34 -8.89
N TYR A 340 1.52 -8.59 -8.44
CA TYR A 340 1.89 -9.70 -9.33
C TYR A 340 0.64 -10.40 -9.86
N GLN A 341 0.40 -10.35 -11.16
CA GLN A 341 -0.79 -10.90 -11.79
C GLN A 341 -0.40 -11.67 -13.07
N THR A 342 -0.48 -13.00 -13.01
CA THR A 342 -0.40 -13.89 -14.18
C THR A 342 -1.74 -13.95 -14.91
N GLU A 343 -1.76 -14.49 -16.13
CA GLU A 343 -3.01 -14.79 -16.86
C GLU A 343 -4.01 -15.56 -15.97
N GLU A 344 -3.55 -16.66 -15.36
CA GLU A 344 -4.40 -17.51 -14.51
C GLU A 344 -4.98 -16.72 -13.32
N SER A 345 -4.20 -15.84 -12.69
CA SER A 345 -4.66 -15.02 -11.57
C SER A 345 -5.77 -14.06 -12.01
N MET A 346 -5.54 -13.33 -13.12
CA MET A 346 -6.49 -12.36 -13.64
C MET A 346 -7.78 -13.04 -14.10
N TYR A 347 -7.68 -14.12 -14.88
CA TYR A 347 -8.84 -14.87 -15.36
C TYR A 347 -9.67 -15.45 -14.21
N ASN A 348 -9.03 -16.05 -13.20
CA ASN A 348 -9.72 -16.58 -12.02
C ASN A 348 -10.38 -15.49 -11.17
N ALA A 349 -9.71 -14.35 -10.95
CA ALA A 349 -10.26 -13.23 -10.20
C ALA A 349 -11.49 -12.65 -10.92
N VAL A 350 -11.37 -12.38 -12.20
CA VAL A 350 -12.43 -11.77 -13.01
C VAL A 350 -13.62 -12.72 -13.18
N ARG A 351 -13.41 -14.02 -13.39
CA ARG A 351 -14.49 -15.02 -13.43
C ARG A 351 -15.23 -15.19 -12.09
N ARG A 352 -14.53 -14.97 -10.97
CA ARG A 352 -15.10 -15.09 -9.61
C ARG A 352 -15.88 -13.85 -9.18
N PHE A 353 -15.39 -12.66 -9.52
CA PHE A 353 -15.92 -11.38 -9.05
C PHE A 353 -16.68 -10.59 -10.13
N GLY A 354 -16.63 -11.03 -11.39
CA GLY A 354 -17.26 -10.41 -12.57
C GLY A 354 -16.53 -9.15 -13.06
N LYS A 355 -16.18 -8.25 -12.14
CA LYS A 355 -15.35 -7.07 -12.39
C LYS A 355 -14.33 -6.92 -11.27
N VAL A 356 -13.08 -6.70 -11.64
CA VAL A 356 -11.96 -6.47 -10.70
C VAL A 356 -11.35 -5.10 -11.00
N SER A 357 -10.83 -4.42 -9.99
CA SER A 357 -10.15 -3.14 -10.10
C SER A 357 -8.72 -3.28 -9.62
N TYR A 358 -7.77 -2.97 -10.50
CA TYR A 358 -6.35 -2.93 -10.17
C TYR A 358 -5.90 -1.49 -9.99
N ASP A 359 -5.15 -1.22 -8.91
CA ASP A 359 -4.47 0.05 -8.73
C ASP A 359 -3.34 0.17 -9.77
N THR A 360 -3.05 1.38 -10.25
CA THR A 360 -1.90 1.63 -11.14
C THR A 360 -0.77 2.34 -10.39
N LEU A 361 0.43 2.35 -10.98
CA LEU A 361 1.60 2.97 -10.38
C LEU A 361 1.43 4.49 -10.12
N ARG A 362 0.51 5.16 -10.83
CA ARG A 362 0.13 6.57 -10.59
C ARG A 362 -1.30 6.68 -10.05
N LEU A 363 -1.40 6.87 -8.73
CA LEU A 363 -2.66 7.20 -8.06
C LEU A 363 -3.21 8.57 -8.53
N PRO A 364 -4.54 8.73 -8.70
CA PRO A 364 -5.61 7.85 -8.22
C PRO A 364 -6.12 6.81 -9.24
N HIS A 365 -5.51 6.69 -10.43
CA HIS A 365 -6.09 5.92 -11.53
C HIS A 365 -6.07 4.40 -11.25
N LYS A 366 -7.16 3.73 -11.64
CA LYS A 366 -7.35 2.28 -11.55
C LYS A 366 -7.77 1.72 -12.90
N VAL A 367 -7.22 0.58 -13.28
CA VAL A 367 -7.64 -0.18 -14.47
C VAL A 367 -8.70 -1.19 -14.01
N LEU A 368 -9.88 -1.19 -14.64
CA LEU A 368 -10.86 -2.27 -14.44
C LEU A 368 -10.58 -3.42 -15.40
N ALA A 369 -10.81 -4.64 -14.93
CA ALA A 369 -10.76 -5.87 -15.70
C ALA A 369 -12.11 -6.60 -15.62
N GLN A 370 -12.61 -7.09 -16.76
CA GLN A 370 -13.90 -7.79 -16.90
C GLN A 370 -13.77 -8.96 -17.91
N GLU A 371 -14.54 -10.03 -17.70
CA GLU A 371 -14.60 -11.17 -18.64
C GLU A 371 -15.37 -10.74 -19.89
N SER A 372 -14.74 -10.89 -21.06
CA SER A 372 -15.37 -10.62 -22.36
C SER A 372 -14.83 -11.60 -23.38
N ASP A 373 -15.74 -12.24 -24.12
CA ASP A 373 -15.41 -13.10 -25.28
C ASP A 373 -14.46 -14.27 -24.96
N GLY A 374 -14.40 -14.69 -23.68
CA GLY A 374 -13.53 -15.76 -23.20
C GLY A 374 -12.13 -15.31 -22.75
N SER A 375 -11.80 -14.02 -22.88
CA SER A 375 -10.54 -13.42 -22.39
C SER A 375 -10.81 -12.36 -21.30
N VAL A 376 -9.73 -11.84 -20.72
CA VAL A 376 -9.77 -10.68 -19.81
C VAL A 376 -9.71 -9.40 -20.63
N LYS A 377 -10.67 -8.50 -20.39
CA LYS A 377 -10.75 -7.18 -21.02
C LYS A 377 -10.46 -6.09 -19.98
N PHE A 378 -9.47 -5.25 -20.27
CA PHE A 378 -9.04 -4.13 -19.46
C PHE A 378 -9.66 -2.81 -19.97
N GLY A 379 -9.86 -1.85 -19.07
CA GLY A 379 -10.32 -0.49 -19.41
C GLY A 379 -11.82 -0.38 -19.68
N HIS A 380 -12.22 0.74 -20.30
CA HIS A 380 -13.62 1.10 -20.54
C HIS A 380 -13.82 1.78 -21.88
N GLY A 381 -15.01 1.62 -22.47
CA GLY A 381 -15.39 2.34 -23.69
C GLY A 381 -14.42 2.02 -24.85
N ASP A 382 -13.98 3.07 -25.54
CA ASP A 382 -13.16 2.96 -26.74
C ASP A 382 -11.66 2.76 -26.47
N SER A 383 -11.19 2.98 -25.22
CA SER A 383 -9.81 2.73 -24.78
C SER A 383 -9.66 1.39 -24.03
N SER A 384 -10.56 0.44 -24.30
CA SER A 384 -10.49 -0.92 -23.76
C SER A 384 -9.58 -1.83 -24.58
N ALA A 385 -8.84 -2.71 -23.91
CA ALA A 385 -7.93 -3.67 -24.54
C ALA A 385 -8.18 -5.09 -24.02
N TYR A 386 -8.04 -6.09 -24.87
CA TYR A 386 -8.09 -7.52 -24.50
C TYR A 386 -6.69 -8.03 -24.18
N LEU A 387 -6.59 -8.96 -23.22
CA LEU A 387 -5.41 -9.82 -23.05
C LEU A 387 -5.25 -10.68 -24.31
N PHE A 388 -4.09 -10.54 -24.95
CA PHE A 388 -3.78 -11.13 -26.26
C PHE A 388 -2.63 -12.14 -26.16
N ASP A 389 -1.46 -11.70 -25.68
CA ASP A 389 -0.28 -12.56 -25.46
C ASP A 389 -0.02 -12.68 -23.94
N PRO A 390 -0.51 -13.75 -23.28
CA PRO A 390 -0.31 -13.94 -21.84
C PRO A 390 1.13 -14.31 -21.47
N ASP A 391 1.56 -13.88 -20.27
CA ASP A 391 2.80 -14.30 -19.58
C ASP A 391 4.08 -14.21 -20.45
N ILE A 392 4.21 -13.18 -21.30
CA ILE A 392 5.38 -12.90 -22.18
C ILE A 392 6.72 -12.96 -21.43
N TYR A 393 6.71 -12.44 -20.19
CA TYR A 393 7.83 -12.51 -19.27
C TYR A 393 7.31 -12.68 -17.85
N THR A 394 7.84 -13.67 -17.12
CA THR A 394 7.55 -13.91 -15.71
C THR A 394 8.83 -14.32 -14.97
N ASP A 395 9.21 -13.57 -13.94
CA ASP A 395 10.38 -13.89 -13.10
C ASP A 395 10.04 -14.08 -11.60
N GLY A 396 8.75 -14.04 -11.26
CA GLY A 396 8.24 -14.09 -9.88
C GLY A 396 8.16 -12.72 -9.18
N ARG A 397 8.56 -11.63 -9.84
CA ARG A 397 8.31 -10.26 -9.39
C ARG A 397 7.76 -9.35 -10.47
N ILE A 398 8.30 -9.40 -11.68
CA ILE A 398 7.76 -8.76 -12.87
C ILE A 398 6.98 -9.84 -13.63
N SER A 399 5.75 -9.50 -14.01
CA SER A 399 4.95 -10.23 -14.99
C SER A 399 4.59 -9.27 -16.13
N VAL A 400 4.60 -9.75 -17.37
CA VAL A 400 4.33 -8.95 -18.57
C VAL A 400 3.24 -9.62 -19.38
N GLN A 401 2.20 -8.84 -19.69
CA GLN A 401 0.93 -9.31 -20.24
C GLN A 401 0.63 -8.49 -21.50
N GLY A 402 0.67 -9.10 -22.67
CA GLY A 402 0.43 -8.43 -23.95
C GLY A 402 -1.05 -8.11 -24.15
N ILE A 403 -1.36 -6.86 -24.51
CA ILE A 403 -2.71 -6.37 -24.77
C ILE A 403 -2.83 -5.78 -26.19
N ASP A 404 -4.02 -5.86 -26.78
CA ASP A 404 -4.30 -5.46 -28.17
C ASP A 404 -4.69 -3.99 -28.38
N GLY A 405 -4.64 -3.18 -27.31
CA GLY A 405 -5.09 -1.79 -27.27
C GLY A 405 -4.30 -0.99 -26.23
N VAL A 406 -4.24 0.34 -26.39
CA VAL A 406 -3.58 1.23 -25.42
C VAL A 406 -4.59 1.71 -24.39
N LEU A 407 -4.30 1.47 -23.11
CA LEU A 407 -5.10 1.96 -22.00
C LEU A 407 -4.79 3.45 -21.79
N ILE A 408 -5.83 4.29 -21.83
CA ILE A 408 -5.72 5.73 -21.58
C ILE A 408 -6.32 6.04 -20.21
N PRO A 409 -5.61 6.73 -19.30
CA PRO A 409 -6.17 7.12 -18.01
C PRO A 409 -7.30 8.13 -18.22
N PRO A 410 -8.43 8.01 -17.49
CA PRO A 410 -9.51 8.99 -17.59
C PRO A 410 -9.03 10.36 -17.09
N GLU A 411 -9.32 11.41 -17.86
CA GLU A 411 -9.07 12.79 -17.45
C GLU A 411 -9.90 13.13 -16.19
N GLU A 412 -9.33 13.94 -15.29
CA GLU A 412 -9.87 14.20 -13.94
C GLU A 412 -11.27 14.87 -13.95
N GLU A 413 -11.78 15.31 -15.10
CA GLU A 413 -13.09 15.97 -15.24
C GLU A 413 -14.31 15.03 -15.09
N GLU A 414 -14.21 13.72 -15.38
CA GLU A 414 -15.39 12.84 -15.44
C GLU A 414 -15.88 12.35 -14.06
N GLU A 415 -14.96 12.17 -13.09
CA GLU A 415 -15.34 11.76 -11.73
C GLU A 415 -16.12 12.85 -10.97
N GLU A 416 -15.79 14.13 -11.18
CA GLU A 416 -16.60 15.22 -10.62
C GLU A 416 -18.00 15.27 -11.22
N ARG A 417 -18.14 15.00 -12.53
CA ARG A 417 -19.44 15.04 -13.22
C ARG A 417 -20.34 13.89 -12.76
N THR A 418 -19.82 12.66 -12.68
CA THR A 418 -20.60 11.50 -12.22
C THR A 418 -21.04 11.63 -10.75
N ARG A 419 -20.16 12.11 -9.85
CA ARG A 419 -20.53 12.38 -8.44
C ARG A 419 -21.59 13.48 -8.29
N ARG A 420 -21.67 14.45 -9.21
CA ARG A 420 -22.66 15.54 -9.21
C ARG A 420 -24.03 15.18 -9.81
N ILE A 421 -24.16 14.06 -10.53
CA ILE A 421 -25.38 13.71 -11.28
C ILE A 421 -26.36 12.80 -10.51
N SER A 422 -26.02 12.34 -9.30
CA SER A 422 -27.00 11.65 -8.43
C SER A 422 -28.19 12.59 -8.08
N PRO A 423 -29.42 12.32 -8.54
CA PRO A 423 -30.51 13.26 -8.36
C PRO A 423 -31.08 13.14 -6.94
N LEU A 424 -30.93 14.22 -6.17
CA LEU A 424 -31.52 14.36 -4.84
C LEU A 424 -33.05 14.16 -4.91
N VAL A 425 -33.53 13.03 -4.38
CA VAL A 425 -34.96 12.74 -4.24
C VAL A 425 -35.59 13.75 -3.29
N LYS A 426 -36.19 14.80 -3.84
CA LYS A 426 -36.92 15.82 -3.08
C LYS A 426 -38.21 15.22 -2.53
N VAL A 427 -38.17 14.71 -1.31
CA VAL A 427 -39.36 14.42 -0.51
C VAL A 427 -40.10 15.74 -0.26
N ALA A 428 -41.21 15.94 -0.96
CA ALA A 428 -42.01 17.15 -0.85
C ALA A 428 -42.87 17.13 0.42
N ALA A 429 -42.51 17.95 1.41
CA ALA A 429 -43.36 18.18 2.57
C ALA A 429 -44.63 18.98 2.17
N PRO A 430 -45.84 18.58 2.60
CA PRO A 430 -47.07 19.27 2.24
C PRO A 430 -47.22 20.60 3.01
N LYS A 431 -47.48 21.69 2.30
CA LYS A 431 -47.78 23.01 2.92
C LYS A 431 -49.16 23.00 3.58
N PRO A 432 -49.32 23.57 4.79
CA PRO A 432 -50.64 23.74 5.39
C PRO A 432 -51.40 24.89 4.71
N ARG A 433 -52.64 24.64 4.25
CA ARG A 433 -53.58 25.69 3.82
C ARG A 433 -54.58 25.98 4.94
N ARG A 434 -54.75 27.26 5.27
CA ARG A 434 -55.63 27.79 6.32
C ARG A 434 -56.70 28.67 5.66
N GLY A 435 -57.99 28.32 5.75
CA GLY A 435 -59.06 29.20 5.25
C GLY A 435 -60.46 28.59 5.07
N LYS A 436 -61.32 28.85 6.06
CA LYS A 436 -62.81 28.80 6.14
C LYS A 436 -63.65 28.68 4.84
N LEU A 437 -64.74 27.88 4.94
CA LEU A 437 -66.18 28.13 4.65
C LEU A 437 -66.86 26.73 4.54
N MET A 438 -67.70 26.26 5.47
CA MET A 438 -69.10 26.60 5.79
C MET A 438 -70.13 26.02 4.79
N GLU A 439 -71.26 25.50 5.33
CA GLU A 439 -72.41 24.84 4.65
C GLU A 439 -72.24 23.38 4.16
N VAL A 440 -73.23 22.46 4.18
CA VAL A 440 -74.50 22.29 4.97
C VAL A 440 -75.03 20.82 4.78
N ALA A 441 -75.92 20.35 5.67
CA ALA A 441 -76.87 19.22 5.54
C ALA A 441 -76.42 17.72 5.52
N CYS A 442 -76.71 17.07 6.65
CA CYS A 442 -77.52 15.84 6.84
C CYS A 442 -77.59 14.69 5.80
N SER A 443 -77.16 13.49 6.22
CA SER A 443 -77.97 12.24 6.27
C SER A 443 -77.31 11.30 7.30
N MET A 444 -77.94 10.90 8.42
CA MET A 444 -79.09 10.00 8.67
C MET A 444 -78.73 8.50 8.74
N PHE A 445 -79.21 7.85 9.82
CA PHE A 445 -78.99 6.45 10.26
C PHE A 445 -77.57 6.11 10.79
N GLY A 446 -77.40 5.42 11.92
CA GLY A 446 -78.36 4.95 12.94
C GLY A 446 -77.90 3.66 13.64
N SER A 447 -78.10 3.56 14.97
CA SER A 447 -77.76 2.42 15.86
C SER A 447 -76.25 2.23 16.16
N PHE A 448 -75.78 1.80 17.35
CA PHE A 448 -76.42 1.31 18.60
C PHE A 448 -75.66 1.81 19.86
N GLY A 449 -76.36 1.87 21.02
CA GLY A 449 -75.93 1.94 22.45
C GLY A 449 -74.63 2.68 22.88
N GLN A 450 -74.64 3.68 23.79
CA GLN A 450 -74.95 3.64 25.24
C GLN A 450 -74.08 2.67 26.08
N VAL A 451 -73.57 3.01 27.29
CA VAL A 451 -73.42 4.29 28.01
C VAL A 451 -72.49 4.10 29.23
N CYS A 452 -71.93 5.21 29.76
CA CYS A 452 -71.13 5.31 31.02
C CYS A 452 -69.77 4.55 31.06
N GLN A 453 -68.76 5.05 31.77
CA GLN A 453 -68.77 6.10 32.83
C GLN A 453 -67.69 7.17 32.61
#